data_AF-A0A3M2LGC0-F1
#
_entry.id   AF-A0A3M2LGC0-F1
#
_cell.length_a   1.000
_cell.length_b   1.000
_cell.length_c   1.000
_cell.angle_alpha   90.00
_cell.angle_beta   90.00
_cell.angle_gamma   90.00
#
_symmetry.space_group_name_H-M   'P 1'
#
loop_
_entity.id
_entity.type
_entity.pdbx_description
1 polymer ?
#
loop_
_entity_poly.entity_id
_entity_poly.type
_entity_poly.pdbx_seq_one_letter_code
_entity_poly.pdbx_strand_id
1 'polypeptide(L)'
;MSELNGSGGSHGVPGADSSWPVLGRDTAALPDAQAQAGGSANGQVVPGQVVPGQIVQSHHGPGANGQSPGGTDAEAQPWDIVERLRQMADLIGDALSAGERKVEQSRTDAATQVATLQAEKESAQRDAAAAWGEVQRSRGQAEQADRRVLDAERRMAEAQAEAAAQLQAVQTDGAAQLQAVQADAANQISTAQSDAAAQVAAIQTEKETAQRDAAAAWGEVQRSRGQAEQADRRAVDAERRMAEAQAESAARVEALQAEKETAQRDAAAAWNQAQQGRQQADQARAQMEQAQVQAEQARVQADQSRTAMEQARQQEQQARTSMEAARQQEQQARTSMEAARQQEQQARAEAQA
;
A
#
# COMPACT_ATOMS: atom_id res chain seq x y z
N MET A 1 -41.91 -38.90 47.47
CA MET A 1 -40.84 -38.02 47.96
C MET A 1 -39.63 -38.89 48.23
N SER A 2 -38.71 -38.99 47.27
CA SER A 2 -37.32 -39.46 47.41
C SER A 2 -36.60 -39.18 46.09
N GLU A 3 -35.70 -38.20 46.14
CA GLU A 3 -34.34 -38.19 45.59
C GLU A 3 -34.08 -38.81 44.20
N LEU A 4 -33.68 -37.97 43.24
CA LEU A 4 -32.71 -38.35 42.20
C LEU A 4 -31.92 -37.09 41.79
N ASN A 5 -30.89 -36.82 42.59
CA ASN A 5 -29.85 -35.82 42.37
C ASN A 5 -28.76 -36.48 41.50
N GLY A 6 -28.73 -36.16 40.21
CA GLY A 6 -27.73 -36.65 39.25
C GLY A 6 -26.61 -35.63 39.08
N SER A 7 -25.55 -35.84 39.86
CA SER A 7 -24.34 -35.03 39.93
C SER A 7 -23.63 -34.90 38.58
N GLY A 8 -23.30 -33.66 38.22
CA GLY A 8 -22.49 -33.32 37.06
C GLY A 8 -21.05 -33.83 37.21
N GLY A 9 -20.61 -34.62 36.24
CA GLY A 9 -19.22 -35.02 36.06
C GLY A 9 -18.46 -33.97 35.27
N SER A 10 -17.63 -33.20 35.95
CA SER A 10 -16.63 -32.32 35.36
C SER A 10 -15.56 -33.16 34.68
N HIS A 11 -15.56 -33.21 33.35
CA HIS A 11 -14.41 -33.72 32.59
C HIS A 11 -13.27 -32.68 32.68
N GLY A 12 -12.27 -33.01 33.50
CA GLY A 12 -11.02 -32.28 33.57
C GLY A 12 -10.28 -32.34 32.25
N VAL A 13 -9.94 -31.17 31.71
CA VAL A 13 -9.02 -30.98 30.60
C VAL A 13 -7.62 -31.37 31.09
N PRO A 14 -6.91 -32.32 30.44
CA PRO A 14 -5.52 -32.61 30.80
C PRO A 14 -4.61 -31.42 30.44
N GLY A 15 -3.74 -31.07 31.39
CA GLY A 15 -2.80 -29.95 31.33
C GLY A 15 -1.77 -30.07 30.21
N ALA A 16 -1.37 -28.91 29.71
CA ALA A 16 -0.47 -28.68 28.58
C ALA A 16 1.02 -28.72 28.97
N ASP A 17 1.42 -29.63 29.85
CA ASP A 17 2.77 -29.74 30.42
C ASP A 17 3.52 -31.00 29.94
N SER A 18 3.10 -31.55 28.80
CA SER A 18 3.87 -32.57 28.07
C SER A 18 5.06 -31.94 27.35
N SER A 19 6.17 -31.90 28.09
CA SER A 19 7.51 -31.55 27.64
C SER A 19 7.97 -32.54 26.58
N TRP A 20 7.92 -32.16 25.30
CA TRP A 20 8.53 -32.95 24.23
C TRP A 20 10.06 -32.89 24.36
N PRO A 21 10.78 -34.01 24.25
CA PRO A 21 12.23 -34.00 24.22
C PRO A 21 12.71 -33.37 22.91
N VAL A 22 13.41 -32.24 23.03
CA VAL A 22 14.21 -31.62 21.98
C VAL A 22 15.27 -32.62 21.54
N LEU A 23 15.07 -33.23 20.38
CA LEU A 23 16.11 -33.97 19.67
C LEU A 23 17.16 -32.96 19.19
N GLY A 24 18.37 -33.11 19.74
CA GLY A 24 19.53 -32.29 19.47
C GLY A 24 19.81 -32.19 17.97
N ARG A 25 19.94 -30.95 17.51
CA ARG A 25 20.46 -30.63 16.19
C ARG A 25 21.98 -30.59 16.32
N ASP A 26 22.64 -31.69 15.96
CA ASP A 26 24.08 -31.74 15.80
C ASP A 26 24.50 -30.81 14.66
N THR A 27 24.94 -29.60 15.01
CA THR A 27 25.73 -28.74 14.12
C THR A 27 27.19 -29.16 14.22
N ALA A 28 27.54 -30.24 13.53
CA ALA A 28 28.94 -30.54 13.22
C ALA A 28 29.38 -29.65 12.05
N ALA A 29 30.21 -28.66 12.37
CA ALA A 29 30.98 -27.91 11.41
C ALA A 29 32.01 -28.83 10.72
N LEU A 30 32.08 -28.76 9.39
CA LEU A 30 33.25 -29.19 8.62
C LEU A 30 33.62 -28.11 7.60
N PRO A 31 34.93 -27.96 7.29
CA PRO A 31 35.49 -26.75 6.70
C PRO A 31 35.64 -26.84 5.16
N ASP A 32 35.84 -25.65 4.59
CA ASP A 32 36.47 -25.28 3.32
C ASP A 32 36.74 -26.37 2.27
N ALA A 33 36.16 -26.15 1.09
CA ALA A 33 36.77 -26.55 -0.18
C ALA A 33 36.57 -25.45 -1.24
N GLN A 34 37.67 -24.76 -1.56
CA GLN A 34 37.84 -23.98 -2.77
C GLN A 34 37.67 -24.87 -4.02
N ALA A 35 36.87 -24.42 -4.99
CA ALA A 35 36.98 -24.78 -6.40
C ALA A 35 36.32 -23.65 -7.20
N GLN A 36 37.09 -22.66 -7.64
CA GLN A 36 37.81 -22.62 -8.91
C GLN A 36 36.90 -22.38 -10.11
N ALA A 37 37.17 -21.23 -10.75
CA ALA A 37 36.54 -20.70 -11.93
C ALA A 37 36.68 -21.61 -13.15
N GLY A 38 35.70 -21.54 -14.05
CA GLY A 38 35.83 -21.99 -15.45
C GLY A 38 34.53 -22.55 -16.01
N GLY A 39 33.87 -21.80 -16.90
CA GLY A 39 32.70 -22.32 -17.62
C GLY A 39 31.99 -21.29 -18.49
N SER A 40 32.56 -21.03 -19.67
CA SER A 40 31.94 -20.26 -20.74
C SER A 40 30.72 -20.94 -21.37
N ALA A 41 29.88 -20.09 -21.97
CA ALA A 41 29.13 -20.29 -23.22
C ALA A 41 27.84 -21.15 -23.22
N ASN A 42 26.73 -20.47 -23.50
CA ASN A 42 25.68 -20.75 -24.50
C ASN A 42 24.34 -20.25 -23.92
N GLY A 43 23.65 -19.26 -24.47
CA GLY A 43 23.29 -19.15 -25.88
C GLY A 43 21.88 -19.72 -26.05
N GLN A 44 20.85 -19.03 -25.56
CA GLN A 44 19.47 -19.30 -25.98
C GLN A 44 18.64 -18.01 -25.96
N VAL A 45 18.64 -17.36 -27.12
CA VAL A 45 17.71 -16.29 -27.48
C VAL A 45 16.36 -16.95 -27.77
N VAL A 46 15.33 -16.59 -27.00
CA VAL A 46 13.93 -16.93 -27.29
C VAL A 46 13.35 -15.76 -28.11
N PRO A 47 12.94 -15.96 -29.38
CA PRO A 47 12.20 -14.95 -30.11
C PRO A 47 10.70 -15.19 -29.96
N GLY A 48 9.95 -14.11 -29.72
CA GLY A 48 8.55 -14.03 -30.10
C GLY A 48 7.53 -14.29 -29.00
N GLN A 49 7.26 -13.27 -28.19
CA GLN A 49 5.90 -13.03 -27.74
C GLN A 49 5.48 -11.62 -28.11
N VAL A 50 4.72 -11.55 -29.20
CA VAL A 50 4.06 -10.35 -29.70
C VAL A 50 2.86 -10.10 -28.79
N VAL A 51 2.95 -9.07 -27.95
CA VAL A 51 1.79 -8.51 -27.26
C VAL A 51 1.05 -7.62 -28.26
N PRO A 52 -0.23 -7.86 -28.60
CA PRO A 52 -0.97 -7.02 -29.51
C PRO A 52 -1.19 -5.63 -28.90
N GLY A 53 -0.94 -4.61 -29.71
CA GLY A 53 -0.82 -3.23 -29.30
C GLY A 53 -2.13 -2.63 -28.78
N GLN A 54 -2.02 -1.98 -27.62
CA GLN A 54 -2.89 -0.86 -27.28
C GLN A 54 -2.37 0.37 -28.04
N ILE A 55 -3.06 0.70 -29.12
CA ILE A 55 -2.88 1.94 -29.87
C ILE A 55 -3.38 3.06 -28.96
N VAL A 56 -2.48 3.68 -28.19
CA VAL A 56 -2.74 4.98 -27.58
C VAL A 56 -2.76 5.98 -28.72
N GLN A 57 -3.97 6.35 -29.12
CA GLN A 57 -4.31 7.34 -30.13
C GLN A 57 -3.82 8.71 -29.64
N SER A 58 -2.54 8.98 -29.87
CA SER A 58 -1.90 10.27 -29.63
C SER A 58 -2.47 11.28 -30.61
N HIS A 59 -3.49 12.00 -30.15
CA HIS A 59 -4.08 13.15 -30.82
C HIS A 59 -3.02 14.25 -30.91
N HIS A 60 -2.26 14.22 -32.00
CA HIS A 60 -1.48 15.36 -32.47
C HIS A 60 -2.46 16.40 -33.02
N GLY A 61 -2.88 17.33 -32.15
CA GLY A 61 -3.54 18.55 -32.58
C GLY A 61 -2.54 19.44 -33.34
N PRO A 62 -2.87 19.91 -34.56
CA PRO A 62 -2.03 20.83 -35.31
C PRO A 62 -2.12 22.22 -34.68
N GLY A 63 -1.00 22.95 -34.77
CA GLY A 63 -0.76 24.19 -34.04
C GLY A 63 -1.78 25.29 -34.23
N ALA A 64 -1.90 26.11 -33.19
CA ALA A 64 -2.45 27.45 -33.27
C ALA A 64 -1.77 28.33 -32.21
N ASN A 65 -1.01 29.30 -32.71
CA ASN A 65 -0.70 30.61 -32.13
C ASN A 65 -0.06 30.66 -30.73
N GLY A 66 1.25 30.93 -30.76
CA GLY A 66 1.93 31.65 -29.69
C GLY A 66 1.35 33.06 -29.53
N GLN A 67 0.33 33.18 -28.69
CA GLN A 67 0.03 34.40 -27.96
C GLN A 67 0.63 34.22 -26.57
N SER A 68 1.85 34.75 -26.38
CA SER A 68 2.33 35.06 -25.04
C SER A 68 1.32 35.98 -24.38
N PRO A 69 0.66 35.60 -23.28
CA PRO A 69 -0.10 36.55 -22.49
C PRO A 69 0.92 37.50 -21.85
N GLY A 70 1.08 38.67 -22.45
CA GLY A 70 1.81 39.77 -21.85
C GLY A 70 1.21 40.05 -20.48
N GLY A 71 2.05 39.95 -19.45
CA GLY A 71 1.71 40.23 -18.07
C GLY A 71 1.16 41.64 -17.93
N THR A 72 -0.14 41.72 -17.70
CA THR A 72 -0.65 42.65 -16.71
C THR A 72 -0.53 41.91 -15.38
N ASP A 73 0.53 42.21 -14.62
CA ASP A 73 0.60 41.97 -13.18
C ASP A 73 -0.53 42.77 -12.53
N ALA A 74 -1.77 42.30 -12.69
CA ALA A 74 -2.86 42.72 -11.85
C ALA A 74 -2.46 42.27 -10.45
N GLU A 75 -2.15 43.22 -9.57
CA GLU A 75 -1.99 43.00 -8.15
C GLU A 75 -3.17 42.14 -7.69
N ALA A 76 -2.96 40.82 -7.62
CA ALA A 76 -3.95 39.89 -7.12
C ALA A 76 -4.30 40.41 -5.73
N GLN A 77 -5.56 40.78 -5.53
CA GLN A 77 -5.98 41.36 -4.28
C GLN A 77 -5.60 40.34 -3.18
N PRO A 78 -5.08 40.77 -2.02
CA PRO A 78 -4.61 39.84 -0.99
C PRO A 78 -5.66 38.78 -0.59
N TRP A 79 -6.96 39.08 -0.79
CA TRP A 79 -8.06 38.15 -0.62
C TRP A 79 -8.10 37.00 -1.65
N ASP A 80 -7.72 37.22 -2.91
CA ASP A 80 -7.69 36.20 -3.96
C ASP A 80 -6.66 35.10 -3.67
N ILE A 81 -5.53 35.46 -3.05
CA ILE A 81 -4.50 34.51 -2.63
C ILE A 81 -5.04 33.61 -1.51
N VAL A 82 -5.79 34.17 -0.56
CA VAL A 82 -6.42 33.41 0.53
C VAL A 82 -7.49 32.46 -0.01
N GLU A 83 -8.33 32.93 -0.92
CA GLU A 83 -9.36 32.11 -1.58
C GLU A 83 -8.73 30.94 -2.35
N ARG A 84 -7.63 31.21 -3.08
CA ARG A 84 -6.89 30.17 -3.79
C ARG A 84 -6.21 29.16 -2.86
N LEU A 85 -5.63 29.62 -1.74
CA LEU A 85 -5.08 28.73 -0.71
C LEU A 85 -6.16 27.85 -0.08
N ARG A 86 -7.36 28.40 0.14
CA ARG A 86 -8.51 27.64 0.62
C ARG A 86 -8.96 26.59 -0.40
N GLN A 87 -9.09 26.95 -1.67
CA GLN A 87 -9.39 25.98 -2.74
C GLN A 87 -8.33 24.87 -2.84
N MET A 88 -7.04 25.20 -2.71
CA MET A 88 -6.00 24.16 -2.69
C MET A 88 -6.10 23.27 -1.45
N ALA A 89 -6.42 23.83 -0.28
CA ALA A 89 -6.64 23.04 0.93
C ALA A 89 -7.82 22.08 0.79
N ASP A 90 -8.94 22.53 0.20
CA ASP A 90 -10.11 21.70 -0.07
C ASP A 90 -9.76 20.58 -1.08
N LEU A 91 -9.02 20.88 -2.15
CA LEU A 91 -8.57 19.86 -3.12
C LEU A 91 -7.63 18.82 -2.49
N ILE A 92 -6.72 19.23 -1.60
CA ILE A 92 -5.85 18.31 -0.86
C ILE A 92 -6.68 17.44 0.09
N GLY A 93 -7.67 18.03 0.76
CA GLY A 93 -8.61 17.30 1.62
C GLY A 93 -9.38 16.23 0.84
N ASP A 94 -9.96 16.61 -0.30
CA ASP A 94 -10.70 15.69 -1.17
C ASP A 94 -9.81 14.56 -1.71
N ALA A 95 -8.58 14.88 -2.11
CA ALA A 95 -7.60 13.90 -2.58
C ALA A 95 -7.22 12.89 -1.48
N LEU A 96 -6.99 13.36 -0.25
CA LEU A 96 -6.72 12.50 0.90
C LEU A 96 -7.91 11.60 1.24
N SER A 97 -9.12 12.17 1.31
CA SER A 97 -10.35 11.38 1.56
C SER A 97 -10.69 10.41 0.42
N ALA A 98 -10.32 10.72 -0.82
CA ALA A 98 -10.41 9.77 -1.94
C ALA A 98 -9.36 8.65 -1.82
N GLY A 99 -8.15 8.98 -1.37
CA GLY A 99 -7.09 8.03 -1.07
C GLY A 99 -7.49 7.03 0.02
N GLU A 100 -8.03 7.52 1.14
CA GLU A 100 -8.53 6.69 2.24
C GLU A 100 -9.64 5.73 1.79
N ARG A 101 -10.62 6.23 1.02
CA ARG A 101 -11.68 5.39 0.45
C ARG A 101 -11.12 4.28 -0.43
N LYS A 102 -10.09 4.56 -1.23
CA LYS A 102 -9.46 3.55 -2.10
C LYS A 102 -8.69 2.51 -1.30
N VAL A 103 -8.01 2.91 -0.23
CA VAL A 103 -7.33 1.97 0.69
C VAL A 103 -8.34 1.06 1.38
N GLU A 104 -9.46 1.61 1.87
CA GLU A 104 -10.50 0.83 2.55
C GLU A 104 -11.23 -0.11 1.58
N GLN A 105 -11.44 0.31 0.34
CA GLN A 105 -11.97 -0.55 -0.73
C GLN A 105 -11.03 -1.72 -1.02
N SER A 106 -9.73 -1.46 -1.24
CA SER A 106 -8.73 -2.53 -1.44
C SER A 106 -8.67 -3.50 -0.25
N ARG A 107 -8.82 -3.00 0.98
CA ARG A 107 -8.85 -3.82 2.20
C ARG A 107 -10.10 -4.72 2.25
N THR A 108 -11.25 -4.17 1.86
CA THR A 108 -12.52 -4.91 1.80
C THR A 108 -12.48 -5.99 0.72
N ASP A 109 -11.91 -5.69 -0.45
CA ASP A 109 -11.73 -6.65 -1.55
C ASP A 109 -10.78 -7.78 -1.14
N ALA A 110 -9.66 -7.46 -0.48
CA ALA A 110 -8.73 -8.46 0.05
C ALA A 110 -9.37 -9.35 1.12
N ALA A 111 -10.15 -8.77 2.05
CA ALA A 111 -10.89 -9.53 3.04
C ALA A 111 -11.92 -10.49 2.40
N THR A 112 -12.59 -10.03 1.35
CA THR A 112 -13.54 -10.85 0.58
C THR A 112 -12.84 -12.02 -0.11
N GLN A 113 -11.67 -11.79 -0.71
CA GLN A 113 -10.88 -12.85 -1.35
C GLN A 113 -10.41 -13.92 -0.35
N VAL A 114 -9.95 -13.50 0.84
CA VAL A 114 -9.56 -14.44 1.91
C VAL A 114 -10.78 -15.27 2.37
N ALA A 115 -11.94 -14.63 2.53
CA ALA A 115 -13.17 -15.33 2.90
C ALA A 115 -13.60 -16.37 1.84
N THR A 116 -13.49 -16.04 0.54
CA THR A 116 -13.81 -17.00 -0.53
C THR A 116 -12.85 -18.18 -0.55
N LEU A 117 -11.54 -17.94 -0.40
CA LEU A 117 -10.54 -19.01 -0.36
C LEU A 117 -10.72 -19.93 0.87
N GLN A 118 -11.08 -19.35 2.01
CA GLN A 118 -11.38 -20.12 3.22
C GLN A 118 -12.63 -21.00 3.03
N ALA A 119 -13.69 -20.47 2.41
CA ALA A 119 -14.89 -21.24 2.11
C ALA A 119 -14.62 -22.39 1.12
N GLU A 120 -13.81 -22.16 0.08
CA GLU A 120 -13.38 -23.21 -0.86
C GLU A 120 -12.57 -24.31 -0.17
N LYS A 121 -11.65 -23.94 0.72
CA LYS A 121 -10.87 -24.89 1.53
C LYS A 121 -11.76 -25.77 2.40
N GLU A 122 -12.74 -25.19 3.08
CA GLU A 122 -13.70 -25.94 3.91
C GLU A 122 -14.63 -26.84 3.11
N SER A 123 -14.99 -26.44 1.88
CA SER A 123 -15.73 -27.31 0.95
C SER A 123 -14.88 -28.51 0.54
N ALA A 124 -13.65 -28.27 0.08
CA ALA A 124 -12.75 -29.33 -0.36
C ALA A 124 -12.43 -30.33 0.78
N GLN A 125 -12.31 -29.85 2.03
CA GLN A 125 -12.14 -30.72 3.19
C GLN A 125 -13.36 -31.60 3.46
N ARG A 126 -14.58 -31.06 3.32
CA ARG A 126 -15.81 -31.83 3.47
C ARG A 126 -15.95 -32.90 2.39
N ASP A 127 -15.63 -32.55 1.15
CA ASP A 127 -15.67 -33.48 0.02
C ASP A 127 -14.64 -34.61 0.18
N ALA A 128 -13.42 -34.26 0.63
CA ALA A 128 -12.39 -35.25 0.94
C ALA A 128 -12.82 -36.20 2.08
N ALA A 129 -13.47 -35.69 3.13
CA ALA A 129 -14.00 -36.50 4.22
C ALA A 129 -15.15 -37.42 3.74
N ALA A 130 -16.02 -36.94 2.87
CA ALA A 130 -17.10 -37.73 2.28
C ALA A 130 -16.56 -38.89 1.42
N ALA A 131 -15.58 -38.60 0.56
CA ALA A 131 -14.91 -39.61 -0.27
C ALA A 131 -14.22 -40.68 0.60
N TRP A 132 -13.59 -40.28 1.71
CA TRP A 132 -12.96 -41.23 2.64
C TRP A 132 -14.00 -42.16 3.31
N GLY A 133 -15.18 -41.61 3.64
CA GLY A 133 -16.30 -42.41 4.14
C GLY A 133 -16.80 -43.45 3.13
N GLU A 134 -16.81 -43.12 1.83
CA GLU A 134 -17.16 -44.08 0.77
C GLU A 134 -16.14 -45.19 0.60
N VAL A 135 -14.85 -44.86 0.67
CA VAL A 135 -13.77 -45.87 0.64
C VAL A 135 -13.90 -46.84 1.82
N GLN A 136 -14.20 -46.34 3.02
CA GLN A 136 -14.42 -47.22 4.18
C GLN A 136 -15.64 -48.12 4.00
N ARG A 137 -16.75 -47.60 3.48
CA ARG A 137 -17.95 -48.41 3.19
C ARG A 137 -17.66 -49.50 2.17
N SER A 138 -16.95 -49.17 1.10
CA SER A 138 -16.58 -50.11 0.04
C SER A 138 -15.66 -51.21 0.56
N ARG A 139 -14.69 -50.85 1.42
CA ARG A 139 -13.84 -51.84 2.11
C ARG A 139 -14.65 -52.78 3.00
N GLY A 140 -15.61 -52.25 3.76
CA GLY A 140 -16.49 -53.08 4.59
C GLY A 140 -17.38 -54.03 3.79
N GLN A 141 -17.82 -53.63 2.59
CA GLN A 141 -18.56 -54.50 1.68
C GLN A 141 -17.68 -55.62 1.09
N ALA A 142 -16.45 -55.29 0.70
CA ALA A 142 -15.48 -56.27 0.21
C ALA A 142 -15.16 -57.33 1.28
N GLU A 143 -14.92 -56.91 2.52
CA GLU A 143 -14.67 -57.83 3.65
C GLU A 143 -15.88 -58.73 3.94
N GLN A 144 -17.11 -58.26 3.71
CA GLN A 144 -18.31 -59.10 3.83
C GLN A 144 -18.43 -60.10 2.68
N ALA A 145 -18.07 -59.70 1.45
CA ALA A 145 -18.05 -60.61 0.31
C ALA A 145 -17.04 -61.75 0.54
N ASP A 146 -15.82 -61.44 0.98
CA ASP A 146 -14.80 -62.45 1.29
C ASP A 146 -15.27 -63.48 2.32
N ARG A 147 -16.00 -63.05 3.36
CA ARG A 147 -16.60 -63.97 4.34
C ARG A 147 -17.65 -64.89 3.72
N ARG A 148 -18.49 -64.37 2.83
CA ARG A 148 -19.50 -65.19 2.11
C ARG A 148 -18.84 -66.24 1.23
N VAL A 149 -17.72 -65.91 0.59
CA VAL A 149 -16.94 -66.86 -0.22
C VAL A 149 -16.40 -67.97 0.67
N LEU A 150 -15.76 -67.64 1.79
CA LEU A 150 -15.23 -68.64 2.73
C LEU A 150 -16.34 -69.53 3.32
N ASP A 151 -17.51 -68.95 3.63
CA ASP A 151 -18.67 -69.73 4.10
C ASP A 151 -19.21 -70.66 3.01
N ALA A 152 -19.23 -70.22 1.74
CA ALA A 152 -19.63 -71.06 0.60
C ALA A 152 -18.63 -72.20 0.35
N GLU A 153 -17.33 -71.93 0.42
CA GLU A 153 -16.28 -72.95 0.34
C GLU A 153 -16.42 -74.00 1.44
N ARG A 154 -16.69 -73.56 2.67
CA ARG A 154 -16.94 -74.47 3.79
C ARG A 154 -18.17 -75.34 3.58
N ARG A 155 -19.28 -74.78 3.10
CA ARG A 155 -20.50 -75.55 2.77
C ARG A 155 -20.25 -76.57 1.66
N MET A 156 -19.46 -76.23 0.64
CA MET A 156 -19.06 -77.18 -0.40
C MET A 156 -18.24 -78.34 0.18
N ALA A 157 -17.29 -78.06 1.09
CA ALA A 157 -16.50 -79.09 1.74
C ALA A 157 -17.36 -80.00 2.65
N GLU A 158 -18.31 -79.42 3.40
CA GLU A 158 -19.26 -80.18 4.23
C GLU A 158 -20.17 -81.08 3.37
N ALA A 159 -20.72 -80.56 2.26
CA ALA A 159 -21.52 -81.35 1.32
C ALA A 159 -20.71 -82.49 0.66
N GLN A 160 -19.44 -82.25 0.32
CA GLN A 160 -18.55 -83.30 -0.20
C GLN A 160 -18.29 -84.40 0.84
N ALA A 161 -18.10 -84.03 2.12
CA ALA A 161 -17.90 -85.00 3.19
C ALA A 161 -19.17 -85.83 3.45
N GLU A 162 -20.36 -85.21 3.44
CA GLU A 162 -21.63 -85.92 3.58
C GLU A 162 -21.88 -86.88 2.41
N ALA A 163 -21.62 -86.46 1.17
CA ALA A 163 -21.75 -87.33 0.00
C ALA A 163 -20.81 -88.55 0.08
N ALA A 164 -19.57 -88.35 0.55
CA ALA A 164 -18.63 -89.45 0.78
C ALA A 164 -19.11 -90.42 1.87
N ALA A 165 -19.69 -89.90 2.95
CA ALA A 165 -20.26 -90.71 4.03
C ALA A 165 -21.48 -91.53 3.56
N GLN A 166 -22.37 -90.93 2.75
CA GLN A 166 -23.51 -91.62 2.16
C GLN A 166 -23.06 -92.75 1.22
N LEU A 167 -22.04 -92.52 0.39
CA LEU A 167 -21.46 -93.56 -0.47
C LEU A 167 -20.91 -94.74 0.32
N GLN A 168 -20.26 -94.50 1.47
CA GLN A 168 -19.79 -95.57 2.35
C GLN A 168 -20.96 -96.36 2.98
N ALA A 169 -22.02 -95.67 3.42
CA ALA A 169 -23.19 -96.32 4.01
C ALA A 169 -23.96 -97.20 3.00
N VAL A 170 -24.04 -96.77 1.74
CA VAL A 170 -24.71 -97.54 0.69
C VAL A 170 -23.88 -98.75 0.25
N GLN A 171 -22.54 -98.70 0.34
CA GLN A 171 -21.68 -99.87 0.10
C GLN A 171 -21.93 -101.02 1.09
N THR A 172 -22.49 -100.74 2.27
CA THR A 172 -22.79 -101.76 3.28
C THR A 172 -24.15 -102.46 3.11
N ASP A 173 -25.10 -101.91 2.33
CA ASP A 173 -26.47 -102.45 2.19
C ASP A 173 -26.84 -102.84 0.73
N GLY A 174 -26.87 -104.15 0.43
CA GLY A 174 -27.75 -104.78 -0.57
C GLY A 174 -27.62 -104.42 -2.07
N ALA A 175 -26.90 -105.26 -2.83
CA ALA A 175 -26.44 -105.08 -4.23
C ALA A 175 -27.47 -104.87 -5.39
N ALA A 176 -28.79 -104.79 -5.16
CA ALA A 176 -29.79 -104.68 -6.25
C ALA A 176 -30.61 -103.37 -6.25
N GLN A 177 -30.90 -102.76 -5.09
CA GLN A 177 -31.40 -101.36 -5.03
C GLN A 177 -30.28 -100.34 -5.27
N LEU A 178 -29.04 -100.77 -5.12
CA LEU A 178 -27.80 -100.01 -5.28
C LEU A 178 -27.67 -99.31 -6.64
N GLN A 179 -28.15 -99.90 -7.74
CA GLN A 179 -27.94 -99.34 -9.08
C GLN A 179 -28.86 -98.16 -9.42
N ALA A 180 -30.13 -98.22 -8.99
CA ALA A 180 -31.09 -97.12 -9.20
C ALA A 180 -30.77 -95.92 -8.28
N VAL A 181 -30.43 -96.21 -7.02
CA VAL A 181 -29.99 -95.18 -6.07
C VAL A 181 -28.64 -94.58 -6.48
N GLN A 182 -27.72 -95.37 -7.06
CA GLN A 182 -26.47 -94.83 -7.63
C GLN A 182 -26.72 -93.89 -8.81
N ALA A 183 -27.69 -94.18 -9.69
CA ALA A 183 -28.01 -93.31 -10.82
C ALA A 183 -28.63 -91.98 -10.35
N ASP A 184 -29.56 -92.02 -9.39
CA ASP A 184 -30.14 -90.79 -8.81
C ASP A 184 -29.11 -90.00 -8.00
N ALA A 185 -28.26 -90.67 -7.22
CA ALA A 185 -27.16 -90.03 -6.50
C ALA A 185 -26.15 -89.40 -7.46
N ALA A 186 -25.82 -90.06 -8.57
CA ALA A 186 -24.92 -89.49 -9.59
C ALA A 186 -25.52 -88.24 -10.25
N ASN A 187 -26.82 -88.23 -10.55
CA ASN A 187 -27.51 -87.06 -11.10
C ASN A 187 -27.57 -85.91 -10.08
N GLN A 188 -27.85 -86.19 -8.80
CA GLN A 188 -27.82 -85.18 -7.74
C GLN A 188 -26.43 -84.60 -7.54
N ILE A 189 -25.39 -85.45 -7.52
CA ILE A 189 -23.99 -85.00 -7.44
C ILE A 189 -23.63 -84.13 -8.64
N SER A 190 -24.02 -84.53 -9.85
CA SER A 190 -23.74 -83.74 -11.06
C SER A 190 -24.45 -82.39 -11.05
N THR A 191 -25.69 -82.33 -10.58
CA THR A 191 -26.45 -81.09 -10.45
C THR A 191 -25.83 -80.18 -9.40
N ALA A 192 -25.51 -80.72 -8.22
CA ALA A 192 -24.82 -79.97 -7.16
C ALA A 192 -23.44 -79.47 -7.58
N GLN A 193 -22.68 -80.26 -8.36
CA GLN A 193 -21.41 -79.84 -8.94
C GLN A 193 -21.58 -78.72 -9.96
N SER A 194 -22.61 -78.80 -10.81
CA SER A 194 -22.94 -77.73 -11.76
C SER A 194 -23.34 -76.44 -11.05
N ASP A 195 -24.19 -76.53 -10.02
CA ASP A 195 -24.65 -75.38 -9.24
C ASP A 195 -23.49 -74.75 -8.44
N ALA A 196 -22.61 -75.58 -7.86
CA ALA A 196 -21.39 -75.12 -7.20
C ALA A 196 -20.45 -74.42 -8.19
N ALA A 197 -20.24 -74.98 -9.38
CA ALA A 197 -19.43 -74.36 -10.41
C ALA A 197 -20.02 -73.01 -10.88
N ALA A 198 -21.35 -72.92 -11.01
CA ALA A 198 -22.04 -71.67 -11.32
C ALA A 198 -21.87 -70.62 -10.20
N GLN A 199 -21.95 -71.01 -8.93
CA GLN A 199 -21.70 -70.11 -7.80
C GLN A 199 -20.25 -69.62 -7.75
N VAL A 200 -19.28 -70.51 -7.96
CA VAL A 200 -17.86 -70.13 -8.03
C VAL A 200 -17.62 -69.15 -9.18
N ALA A 201 -18.21 -69.39 -10.36
CA ALA A 201 -18.11 -68.48 -11.49
C ALA A 201 -18.74 -67.09 -11.22
N ALA A 202 -19.89 -67.06 -10.53
CA ALA A 202 -20.54 -65.82 -10.12
C ALA A 202 -19.67 -65.03 -9.13
N ILE A 203 -19.16 -65.69 -8.09
CA ILE A 203 -18.23 -65.10 -7.10
C ILE A 203 -16.97 -64.57 -7.78
N GLN A 204 -16.40 -65.32 -8.72
CA GLN A 204 -15.22 -64.89 -9.45
C GLN A 204 -15.50 -63.61 -10.26
N THR A 205 -16.67 -63.52 -10.88
CA THR A 205 -17.11 -62.31 -11.61
C THR A 205 -17.31 -61.12 -10.67
N GLU A 206 -17.91 -61.33 -9.50
CA GLU A 206 -18.04 -60.30 -8.45
C GLU A 206 -16.66 -59.82 -7.96
N LYS A 207 -15.71 -60.73 -7.79
CA LYS A 207 -14.34 -60.39 -7.40
C LYS A 207 -13.63 -59.55 -8.46
N GLU A 208 -13.75 -59.91 -9.73
CA GLU A 208 -13.15 -59.15 -10.82
C GLU A 208 -13.76 -57.75 -10.97
N THR A 209 -15.07 -57.62 -10.80
CA THR A 209 -15.76 -56.32 -10.81
C THR A 209 -15.34 -55.48 -9.60
N ALA A 210 -15.33 -56.03 -8.39
CA ALA A 210 -14.84 -55.35 -7.20
C ALA A 210 -13.37 -54.90 -7.32
N GLN A 211 -12.51 -55.70 -7.97
CA GLN A 211 -11.11 -55.31 -8.23
C GLN A 211 -11.01 -54.16 -9.23
N ARG A 212 -11.83 -54.15 -10.28
CA ARG A 212 -11.89 -53.02 -11.24
C ARG A 212 -12.40 -51.75 -10.58
N ASP A 213 -13.42 -51.86 -9.74
CA ASP A 213 -13.97 -50.72 -8.99
C ASP A 213 -12.96 -50.17 -7.98
N ALA A 214 -12.25 -51.05 -7.27
CA ALA A 214 -11.17 -50.64 -6.37
C ALA A 214 -10.02 -49.94 -7.12
N ALA A 215 -9.65 -50.44 -8.31
CA ALA A 215 -8.64 -49.80 -9.14
C ALA A 215 -9.11 -48.43 -9.67
N ALA A 216 -10.38 -48.30 -10.06
CA ALA A 216 -10.98 -47.04 -10.48
C ALA A 216 -11.01 -46.02 -9.34
N ALA A 217 -11.44 -46.43 -8.14
CA ALA A 217 -11.46 -45.60 -6.94
C ALA A 217 -10.06 -45.13 -6.55
N TRP A 218 -9.05 -46.00 -6.64
CA TRP A 218 -7.66 -45.62 -6.39
C TRP A 218 -7.14 -44.59 -7.41
N GLY A 219 -7.52 -44.75 -8.68
CA GLY A 219 -7.24 -43.78 -9.72
C GLY A 219 -7.88 -42.40 -9.44
N GLU A 220 -9.09 -42.36 -8.90
CA GLU A 220 -9.72 -41.11 -8.44
C GLU A 220 -8.99 -40.49 -7.26
N VAL A 221 -8.64 -41.28 -6.23
CA VAL A 221 -7.86 -40.78 -5.08
C VAL A 221 -6.54 -40.16 -5.52
N GLN A 222 -5.83 -40.78 -6.48
CA GLN A 222 -4.61 -40.21 -7.03
C GLN A 222 -4.85 -38.89 -7.77
N ARG A 223 -5.91 -38.79 -8.57
CA ARG A 223 -6.28 -37.53 -9.24
C ARG A 223 -6.62 -36.43 -8.22
N SER A 224 -7.42 -36.75 -7.21
CA SER A 224 -7.79 -35.82 -6.14
C SER A 224 -6.57 -35.35 -5.35
N ARG A 225 -5.62 -36.25 -5.07
CA ARG A 225 -4.34 -35.88 -4.45
C ARG A 225 -3.54 -34.92 -5.33
N GLY A 226 -3.43 -35.19 -6.63
CA GLY A 226 -2.73 -34.28 -7.56
C GLY A 226 -3.39 -32.90 -7.64
N GLN A 227 -4.73 -32.84 -7.61
CA GLN A 227 -5.46 -31.58 -7.56
C GLN A 227 -5.23 -30.81 -6.25
N ALA A 228 -5.23 -31.52 -5.11
CA ALA A 228 -4.93 -30.94 -3.80
C ALA A 228 -3.50 -30.36 -3.75
N GLU A 229 -2.50 -31.10 -4.23
CA GLU A 229 -1.11 -30.62 -4.31
C GLU A 229 -0.98 -29.39 -5.23
N GLN A 230 -1.75 -29.32 -6.32
CA GLN A 230 -1.80 -28.14 -7.18
C GLN A 230 -2.51 -26.95 -6.53
N ALA A 231 -3.54 -27.20 -5.71
CA ALA A 231 -4.21 -26.16 -4.92
C ALA A 231 -3.28 -25.59 -3.85
N ASP A 232 -2.53 -26.44 -3.14
CA ASP A 232 -1.54 -26.02 -2.14
C ASP A 232 -0.43 -25.15 -2.75
N ARG A 233 0.09 -25.52 -3.94
CA ARG A 233 1.06 -24.68 -4.65
C ARG A 233 0.49 -23.32 -5.02
N ARG A 234 -0.76 -23.28 -5.49
CA ARG A 234 -1.45 -22.01 -5.80
C ARG A 234 -1.67 -21.16 -4.55
N ALA A 235 -1.97 -21.78 -3.41
CA ALA A 235 -2.12 -21.08 -2.13
C ALA A 235 -0.78 -20.46 -1.68
N VAL A 236 0.31 -21.23 -1.73
CA VAL A 236 1.66 -20.75 -1.38
C VAL A 236 2.11 -19.61 -2.32
N ASP A 237 1.86 -19.73 -3.62
CA ASP A 237 2.16 -18.66 -4.59
C ASP A 237 1.32 -17.40 -4.33
N ALA A 238 0.05 -17.56 -3.92
CA ALA A 238 -0.80 -16.44 -3.55
C ALA A 238 -0.32 -15.75 -2.26
N GLU A 239 0.08 -16.52 -1.24
CA GLU A 239 0.68 -15.99 -0.01
C GLU A 239 1.96 -15.21 -0.31
N ARG A 240 2.83 -15.75 -1.19
CA ARG A 240 4.04 -15.06 -1.62
C ARG A 240 3.73 -13.74 -2.32
N ARG A 241 2.73 -13.70 -3.22
CA ARG A 241 2.30 -12.46 -3.89
C ARG A 241 1.74 -11.44 -2.91
N MET A 242 0.99 -11.87 -1.90
CA MET A 242 0.51 -10.98 -0.84
C MET A 242 1.67 -10.41 -0.01
N ALA A 243 2.66 -11.23 0.33
CA ALA A 243 3.86 -10.77 1.04
C ALA A 243 4.69 -9.77 0.19
N GLU A 244 4.86 -10.04 -1.10
CA GLU A 244 5.53 -9.13 -2.04
C GLU A 244 4.77 -7.80 -2.17
N ALA A 245 3.44 -7.83 -2.28
CA ALA A 245 2.60 -6.62 -2.32
C ALA A 245 2.66 -5.82 -1.00
N GLN A 246 2.69 -6.51 0.15
CA GLN A 246 2.89 -5.87 1.45
C GLN A 246 4.26 -5.19 1.54
N ALA A 247 5.32 -5.87 1.11
CA ALA A 247 6.67 -5.30 1.08
C ALA A 247 6.75 -4.07 0.16
N GLU A 248 6.13 -4.12 -1.02
CA GLU A 248 6.07 -2.98 -1.94
C GLU A 248 5.28 -1.80 -1.32
N SER A 249 4.17 -2.08 -0.63
CA SER A 249 3.39 -1.05 0.05
C SER A 249 4.18 -0.37 1.18
N ALA A 250 4.96 -1.15 1.95
CA ALA A 250 5.82 -0.63 3.01
C ALA A 250 6.93 0.26 2.43
N ALA A 251 7.58 -0.17 1.33
CA ALA A 251 8.60 0.61 0.63
C ALA A 251 8.04 1.94 0.09
N ARG A 252 6.79 1.95 -0.40
CA ARG A 252 6.13 3.20 -0.84
C ARG A 252 5.86 4.16 0.31
N VAL A 253 5.46 3.66 1.48
CA VAL A 253 5.26 4.49 2.67
C VAL A 253 6.57 5.11 3.14
N GLU A 254 7.66 4.34 3.15
CA GLU A 254 9.00 4.84 3.50
C GLU A 254 9.48 5.91 2.51
N ALA A 255 9.29 5.71 1.21
CA ALA A 255 9.63 6.71 0.19
C ALA A 255 8.86 8.03 0.38
N LEU A 256 7.55 7.96 0.66
CA LEU A 256 6.72 9.14 0.94
C LEU A 256 7.16 9.86 2.23
N GLN A 257 7.62 9.12 3.25
CA GLN A 257 8.16 9.72 4.47
C GLN A 257 9.47 10.48 4.19
N ALA A 258 10.38 9.88 3.41
CA ALA A 258 11.62 10.54 3.01
C ALA A 258 11.38 11.81 2.16
N GLU A 259 10.41 11.77 1.26
CA GLU A 259 9.99 12.94 0.48
C GLU A 259 9.43 14.05 1.38
N LYS A 260 8.57 13.69 2.35
CA LYS A 260 8.03 14.63 3.34
C LYS A 260 9.14 15.28 4.16
N GLU A 261 10.12 14.53 4.64
CA GLU A 261 11.26 15.08 5.38
C GLU A 261 12.09 16.05 4.53
N THR A 262 12.30 15.72 3.26
CA THR A 262 13.02 16.58 2.32
C THR A 262 12.25 17.88 2.09
N ALA A 263 10.95 17.80 1.81
CA ALA A 263 10.09 18.97 1.66
C ALA A 263 10.05 19.85 2.93
N GLN A 264 10.09 19.24 4.12
CA GLN A 264 10.17 19.98 5.39
C GLN A 264 11.51 20.72 5.54
N ARG A 265 12.63 20.09 5.17
CA ARG A 265 13.95 20.75 5.19
C ARG A 265 14.01 21.92 4.21
N ASP A 266 13.46 21.74 3.01
CA ASP A 266 13.40 22.79 2.00
C ASP A 266 12.52 23.97 2.44
N ALA A 267 11.36 23.68 3.04
CA ALA A 267 10.49 24.70 3.61
C ALA A 267 11.19 25.49 4.74
N ALA A 268 11.92 24.80 5.62
CA ALA A 268 12.71 25.44 6.67
C ALA A 268 13.84 26.31 6.09
N ALA A 269 14.53 25.85 5.04
CA ALA A 269 15.56 26.61 4.35
C ALA A 269 14.99 27.88 3.70
N ALA A 270 13.85 27.78 3.01
CA ALA A 270 13.16 28.92 2.41
C ALA A 270 12.70 29.93 3.46
N TRP A 271 12.18 29.46 4.61
CA TRP A 271 11.81 30.33 5.72
C TRP A 271 13.01 31.10 6.28
N ASN A 272 14.15 30.43 6.48
CA ASN A 272 15.40 31.07 6.93
C ASN A 272 15.89 32.14 5.94
N GLN A 273 15.82 31.86 4.64
CA GLN A 273 16.17 32.85 3.61
C GLN A 273 15.23 34.06 3.65
N ALA A 274 13.93 33.84 3.81
CA ALA A 274 12.95 34.92 3.92
C ALA A 274 13.20 35.78 5.18
N GLN A 275 13.59 35.19 6.30
CA GLN A 275 13.97 35.93 7.51
C GLN A 275 15.21 36.80 7.29
N GLN A 276 16.24 36.26 6.64
CA GLN A 276 17.44 37.03 6.29
C GLN A 276 17.10 38.21 5.35
N GLY A 277 16.24 37.97 4.36
CA GLY A 277 15.76 39.02 3.46
C GLY A 277 15.02 40.15 4.20
N ARG A 278 14.19 39.81 5.20
CA ARG A 278 13.53 40.81 6.06
C ARG A 278 14.53 41.63 6.86
N GLN A 279 15.51 40.98 7.49
CA GLN A 279 16.56 41.67 8.24
C GLN A 279 17.36 42.64 7.36
N GLN A 280 17.70 42.25 6.12
CA GLN A 280 18.36 43.14 5.16
C GLN A 280 17.48 44.32 4.76
N ALA A 281 16.18 44.09 4.53
CA ALA A 281 15.23 45.16 4.22
C ALA A 281 15.08 46.16 5.38
N ASP A 282 15.04 45.67 6.63
CA ASP A 282 14.98 46.53 7.81
C ASP A 282 16.26 47.36 7.99
N GLN A 283 17.43 46.76 7.74
CA GLN A 283 18.71 47.50 7.73
C GLN A 283 18.72 48.60 6.65
N ALA A 284 18.25 48.30 5.44
CA ALA A 284 18.16 49.29 4.36
C ALA A 284 17.20 50.44 4.70
N ARG A 285 16.06 50.14 5.35
CA ARG A 285 15.13 51.17 5.85
C ARG A 285 15.77 52.06 6.89
N ALA A 286 16.46 51.48 7.88
CA ALA A 286 17.16 52.26 8.90
C ALA A 286 18.24 53.19 8.29
N GLN A 287 18.98 52.73 7.27
CA GLN A 287 19.95 53.55 6.55
C GLN A 287 19.27 54.70 5.78
N MET A 288 18.14 54.45 5.13
CA MET A 288 17.36 55.49 4.45
C MET A 288 16.81 56.53 5.44
N GLU A 289 16.29 56.10 6.59
CA GLU A 289 15.84 56.99 7.65
C GLU A 289 16.98 57.88 8.17
N GLN A 290 18.16 57.30 8.39
CA GLN A 290 19.35 58.07 8.79
C GLN A 290 19.74 59.11 7.73
N ALA A 291 19.71 58.74 6.45
CA ALA A 291 20.00 59.66 5.35
C ALA A 291 18.95 60.80 5.26
N GLN A 292 17.67 60.50 5.49
CA GLN A 292 16.62 61.52 5.55
C GLN A 292 16.83 62.50 6.70
N VAL A 293 17.17 62.00 7.90
CA VAL A 293 17.48 62.86 9.06
C VAL A 293 18.68 63.76 8.76
N GLN A 294 19.73 63.25 8.12
CA GLN A 294 20.88 64.07 7.72
C GLN A 294 20.51 65.14 6.68
N ALA A 295 19.69 64.78 5.69
CA ALA A 295 19.21 65.73 4.69
C ALA A 295 18.36 66.86 5.31
N GLU A 296 17.50 66.51 6.28
CA GLU A 296 16.69 67.48 7.01
C GLU A 296 17.55 68.41 7.87
N GLN A 297 18.57 67.89 8.56
CA GLN A 297 19.54 68.72 9.29
C GLN A 297 20.26 69.71 8.36
N ALA A 298 20.68 69.26 7.18
CA ALA A 298 21.30 70.13 6.17
C ALA A 298 20.35 71.24 5.69
N ARG A 299 19.06 70.92 5.49
CA ARG A 299 18.03 71.92 5.14
C ARG A 299 17.85 72.97 6.24
N VAL A 300 17.72 72.54 7.48
CA VAL A 300 17.60 73.45 8.63
C VAL A 300 18.82 74.38 8.73
N GLN A 301 20.03 73.88 8.54
CA GLN A 301 21.25 74.70 8.53
C GLN A 301 21.27 75.72 7.37
N ALA A 302 20.81 75.30 6.18
CA ALA A 302 20.70 76.20 5.03
C ALA A 302 19.69 77.33 5.28
N ASP A 303 18.55 77.03 5.90
CA ASP A 303 17.52 78.03 6.22
C ASP A 303 17.98 78.99 7.34
N GLN A 304 18.72 78.51 8.33
CA GLN A 304 19.39 79.36 9.32
C GLN A 304 20.38 80.33 8.64
N SER A 305 21.17 79.83 7.68
CA SER A 305 22.12 80.66 6.93
C SER A 305 21.43 81.72 6.06
N ARG A 306 20.29 81.37 5.43
CA ARG A 306 19.45 82.33 4.69
C ARG A 306 18.91 83.42 5.60
N THR A 307 18.35 83.04 6.75
CA THR A 307 17.81 83.98 7.74
C THR A 307 18.89 84.95 8.23
N ALA A 308 20.10 84.46 8.53
CA ALA A 308 21.22 85.30 8.92
C ALA A 308 21.65 86.29 7.82
N MET A 309 21.68 85.85 6.56
CA MET A 309 21.96 86.73 5.42
C MET A 309 20.88 87.80 5.22
N GLU A 310 19.61 87.45 5.41
CA GLU A 310 18.50 88.41 5.34
C GLU A 310 18.60 89.46 6.44
N GLN A 311 18.92 89.06 7.68
CA GLN A 311 19.16 90.00 8.79
C GLN A 311 20.33 90.94 8.49
N ALA A 312 21.44 90.42 7.96
CA ALA A 312 22.59 91.24 7.57
C ALA A 312 22.23 92.27 6.47
N ARG A 313 21.43 91.86 5.47
CA ARG A 313 20.93 92.79 4.43
C ARG A 313 20.03 93.87 5.01
N GLN A 314 19.16 93.54 5.96
CA GLN A 314 18.31 94.54 6.63
C GLN A 314 19.15 95.56 7.41
N GLN A 315 20.18 95.11 8.13
CA GLN A 315 21.11 95.99 8.83
C GLN A 315 21.87 96.92 7.86
N GLU A 316 22.33 96.38 6.72
CA GLU A 316 22.97 97.18 5.69
C GLU A 316 22.02 98.24 5.11
N GLN A 317 20.77 97.89 4.84
CA GLN A 317 19.75 98.83 4.37
C GLN A 317 19.47 99.94 5.39
N GLN A 318 19.39 99.61 6.68
CA GLN A 318 19.25 100.59 7.75
C GLN A 318 20.46 101.54 7.82
N ALA A 319 21.68 101.00 7.70
CA ALA A 319 22.91 101.80 7.68
C ALA A 319 22.99 102.72 6.44
N ARG A 320 22.55 102.25 5.27
CA ARG A 320 22.45 103.09 4.07
C ARG A 320 21.45 104.23 4.26
N THR A 321 20.27 103.92 4.80
CA THR A 321 19.22 104.93 5.07
C THR A 321 19.69 105.97 6.09
N SER A 322 20.41 105.56 7.14
CA SER A 322 20.95 106.50 8.14
C SER A 322 22.05 107.39 7.56
N MET A 323 22.92 106.85 6.70
CA MET A 323 23.93 107.64 5.97
C MET A 323 23.27 108.63 5.00
N GLU A 324 22.22 108.24 4.29
CA GLU A 324 21.46 109.14 3.41
C GLU A 324 20.80 110.27 4.21
N ALA A 325 20.18 109.97 5.35
CA ALA A 325 19.61 110.97 6.25
C ALA A 325 20.69 111.93 6.79
N ALA A 326 21.86 111.42 7.18
CA ALA A 326 22.99 112.25 7.63
C ALA A 326 23.50 113.19 6.52
N ARG A 327 23.60 112.69 5.28
CA ARG A 327 23.96 113.52 4.11
C ARG A 327 22.93 114.62 3.85
N GLN A 328 21.64 114.32 3.98
CA GLN A 328 20.57 115.32 3.83
C GLN A 328 20.67 116.40 4.92
N GLN A 329 20.93 116.02 6.17
CA GLN A 329 21.17 116.98 7.26
C GLN A 329 22.39 117.86 7.00
N GLU A 330 23.49 117.27 6.52
CA GLU A 330 24.68 118.03 6.14
C GLU A 330 24.39 119.03 5.00
N GLN A 331 23.64 118.61 3.98
CA GLN A 331 23.21 119.50 2.90
C GLN A 331 22.34 120.64 3.42
N GLN A 332 21.37 120.37 4.31
CA GLN A 332 20.56 121.41 4.95
C GLN A 332 21.43 122.39 5.75
N ALA A 333 22.40 121.90 6.53
CA ALA A 333 23.34 122.74 7.28
C ALA A 333 24.22 123.60 6.35
N ARG A 334 24.65 123.06 5.21
CA ARG A 334 25.39 123.84 4.20
C ARG A 334 24.52 124.95 3.61
N THR A 335 23.29 124.64 3.21
CA THR A 335 22.35 125.64 2.66
C THR A 335 21.99 126.73 3.68
N SER A 336 21.84 126.39 4.97
CA SER A 336 21.56 127.38 6.02
C SER A 336 22.77 128.27 6.29
N MET A 337 23.99 127.73 6.26
CA MET A 337 25.23 128.52 6.33
C MET A 337 25.40 129.44 5.13
N GLU A 338 25.09 128.96 3.91
CA GLU A 338 25.11 129.79 2.71
C GLU A 338 24.09 130.93 2.79
N ALA A 339 22.86 130.65 3.22
CA ALA A 339 21.84 131.66 3.46
C ALA A 339 22.27 132.69 4.52
N ALA A 340 22.87 132.24 5.63
CA ALA A 340 23.40 133.13 6.66
C ALA A 340 24.53 134.03 6.12
N ARG A 341 25.45 133.49 5.30
CA ARG A 341 26.49 134.29 4.62
C ARG A 341 25.89 135.32 3.66
N GLN A 342 24.85 134.94 2.90
CA GLN A 342 24.15 135.88 2.01
C GLN A 342 23.48 137.00 2.79
N GLN A 343 22.80 136.69 3.91
CA GLN A 343 22.24 137.70 4.81
C GLN A 343 23.31 138.63 5.38
N GLU A 344 24.46 138.09 5.81
CA GLU A 344 25.58 138.90 6.29
C GLU A 344 26.14 139.82 5.18
N GLN A 345 26.25 139.32 3.95
CA GLN A 345 26.67 140.12 2.80
C GLN A 345 25.66 141.24 2.49
N GLN A 346 24.35 140.96 2.55
CA GLN A 346 23.31 141.97 2.40
C GLN A 346 23.39 143.03 3.49
N ALA A 347 23.49 142.62 4.77
CA ALA A 347 23.64 143.55 5.89
C ALA A 347 24.90 144.42 5.79
N ARG A 348 26.02 143.85 5.29
CA ARG A 348 27.25 144.62 5.01
C ARG A 348 27.08 145.59 3.86
N ALA A 349 26.37 145.21 2.79
CA ALA A 349 26.08 146.09 1.67
C ALA A 349 25.15 147.24 2.08
N GLU A 350 24.12 146.97 2.89
CA GLU A 350 23.23 147.99 3.47
C GLU A 350 23.98 148.94 4.42
N ALA A 351 24.94 148.44 5.20
CA ALA A 351 25.77 149.29 6.06
C ALA A 351 26.78 150.19 5.30
N GLN A 352 27.01 149.95 4.01
CA GLN A 352 27.90 150.74 3.14
C GLN A 352 27.17 151.73 2.24
N ALA A 353 25.83 151.68 2.18
CA ALA A 353 24.97 152.56 1.39
C ALA A 353 24.51 153.78 2.21
#